data_AF-A0A4Q3VQ76-F1
#
_entry.id   AF-A0A4Q3VQ76-F1
#
_cell.length_a   1.000
_cell.length_b   1.000
_cell.length_c   1.000
_cell.angle_alpha   90.00
_cell.angle_beta   90.00
_cell.angle_gamma   90.00
#
_symmetry.space_group_name_H-M   'P 1'
#
loop_
_entity.id
_entity.type
_entity.pdbx_description
1 polymer ?
#
loop_
_entity_poly.entity_id
_entity_poly.type
_entity_poly.pdbx_seq_one_letter_code
_entity_poly.pdbx_strand_id
1 'polypeptide(L)'
;MNMRDVPGYPSLNECRHPRRETPMAKICQVSGKKGNTSAKHIRNQHSQGWKYKAPHKNRIQHANLQTVRLKTPTGTYRLKVATSVLTSPEWAAVACGLKPIPRAWLKKAEY
;
A
#
# COMPACT_ATOMS: atom_id res chain seq x y z
N MET A 1 1.84 14.70 -58.32
CA MET A 1 2.71 15.25 -57.26
C MET A 1 2.29 14.65 -55.93
N ASN A 2 3.08 13.72 -55.39
CA ASN A 2 2.80 13.03 -54.13
C ASN A 2 3.45 13.81 -52.97
N MET A 3 2.63 14.38 -52.09
CA MET A 3 3.06 14.92 -50.79
C MET A 3 3.42 13.76 -49.84
N ARG A 4 4.57 13.10 -50.01
CA ARG A 4 5.03 12.07 -49.06
C ARG A 4 6.49 12.17 -48.63
N ASP A 5 7.21 13.21 -49.02
CA ASP A 5 8.61 13.38 -48.66
C ASP A 5 8.84 14.69 -47.91
N VAL A 6 8.26 14.82 -46.71
CA VAL A 6 8.70 15.81 -45.72
C VAL A 6 9.49 15.08 -44.64
N PRO A 7 10.83 15.23 -44.58
CA PRO A 7 11.64 14.60 -43.56
C PRO A 7 11.45 15.37 -42.24
N GLY A 8 10.96 14.71 -41.18
CA GLY A 8 11.04 15.28 -39.83
C GLY A 8 9.88 15.06 -38.85
N TYR A 9 8.87 14.23 -39.14
CA TYR A 9 7.84 13.90 -38.13
C TYR A 9 8.06 12.48 -37.57
N PRO A 10 8.51 12.34 -36.29
CA PRO A 10 8.53 11.05 -35.64
C PRO A 10 7.10 10.52 -35.49
N SER A 11 6.91 9.22 -35.73
CA SER A 11 5.61 8.57 -35.71
C SER A 11 4.89 8.77 -34.36
N LEU A 12 3.58 9.04 -34.39
CA LEU A 12 2.73 9.23 -33.21
C LEU A 12 2.65 8.02 -32.25
N ASN A 13 3.37 6.93 -32.53
CA ASN A 13 3.38 5.72 -31.70
C ASN A 13 4.47 5.69 -30.62
N GLU A 14 5.36 6.68 -30.55
CA GLU A 14 6.49 6.67 -29.58
C GLU A 14 6.22 7.35 -28.23
N CYS A 15 5.07 7.99 -28.04
CA CYS A 15 4.76 8.64 -26.76
C CYS A 15 3.98 7.74 -25.78
N ARG A 16 4.26 6.42 -25.73
CA ARG A 16 3.91 5.62 -24.55
C ARG A 16 4.97 5.89 -23.49
N HIS A 17 4.77 6.97 -22.73
CA HIS A 17 5.40 7.14 -21.43
C HIS A 17 5.27 5.81 -20.68
N PRO A 18 6.37 5.14 -20.29
CA PRO A 18 6.25 4.04 -19.35
C PRO A 18 5.57 4.63 -18.13
N ARG A 19 4.39 4.10 -17.77
CA ARG A 19 3.81 4.39 -16.46
C ARG A 19 4.91 4.04 -15.47
N ARG A 20 5.56 5.05 -14.86
CA ARG A 20 6.45 4.85 -13.72
C ARG A 20 5.62 4.09 -12.71
N GLU A 21 5.82 2.78 -12.64
CA GLU A 21 5.30 1.96 -11.58
C GLU A 21 6.09 2.37 -10.35
N THR A 22 5.62 3.43 -9.68
CA THR A 22 6.10 3.74 -8.34
C THR A 22 5.89 2.46 -7.51
N PRO A 23 6.95 1.90 -6.90
CA PRO A 23 6.82 0.64 -6.18
C PRO A 23 5.74 0.83 -5.12
N MET A 24 4.65 0.06 -5.22
CA MET A 24 3.51 0.23 -4.31
C MET A 24 3.99 0.05 -2.87
N ALA A 25 4.00 1.14 -2.10
CA ALA A 25 4.35 1.06 -0.69
C ALA A 25 3.37 0.11 0.00
N LYS A 26 3.89 -0.89 0.74
CA LYS A 26 3.07 -1.80 1.56
C LYS A 26 2.60 -1.04 2.80
N ILE A 27 1.68 -0.09 2.63
CA ILE A 27 1.17 0.78 3.70
C ILE A 27 -0.35 0.68 3.74
N CYS A 28 -0.91 0.67 4.95
CA CYS A 28 -2.36 0.77 5.15
C CYS A 28 -2.83 2.19 4.83
N GLN A 29 -3.76 2.35 3.88
CA GLN A 29 -4.24 3.68 3.44
C GLN A 29 -5.09 4.40 4.49
N VAL A 30 -5.62 3.66 5.47
CA VAL A 30 -6.49 4.22 6.51
C VAL A 30 -5.69 4.70 7.72
N SER A 31 -4.78 3.85 8.22
CA SER A 31 -4.02 4.12 9.46
C SER A 31 -2.56 4.49 9.24
N GLY A 32 -2.05 4.44 8.01
CA GLY A 32 -0.64 4.67 7.71
C GLY A 32 0.30 3.56 8.21
N LYS A 33 -0.23 2.44 8.72
CA LYS A 33 0.58 1.32 9.24
C LYS A 33 1.51 0.78 8.14
N LYS A 34 2.81 0.89 8.39
CA LYS A 34 3.87 0.39 7.50
C LYS A 34 3.89 -1.14 7.53
N GLY A 35 4.04 -1.75 6.37
CA GLY A 35 4.04 -3.19 6.16
C GLY A 35 5.42 -3.84 6.20
N ASN A 36 6.45 -3.13 6.65
CA ASN A 36 7.83 -3.63 6.72
C ASN A 36 8.61 -3.01 7.88
N THR A 37 8.03 -3.04 9.08
CA THR A 37 8.75 -2.58 10.27
C THR A 37 9.91 -3.54 10.58
N SER A 38 11.11 -2.98 10.74
CA SER A 38 12.27 -3.75 11.19
C SER A 38 12.10 -4.10 12.67
N ALA A 39 12.21 -5.38 12.99
CA ALA A 39 12.16 -5.88 14.36
C ALA A 39 13.34 -6.82 14.62
N LYS A 40 13.67 -7.03 15.90
CA LYS A 40 14.66 -8.03 16.29
C LYS A 40 13.96 -9.36 16.58
N HIS A 41 14.54 -10.44 16.08
CA HIS A 41 14.27 -11.80 16.51
C HIS A 41 15.27 -12.16 17.60
N ILE A 42 14.77 -12.29 18.83
CA ILE A 42 15.55 -12.60 20.02
C ILE A 42 15.28 -14.05 20.37
N ARG A 43 16.32 -14.90 20.40
CA ARG A 43 16.18 -16.29 20.84
C ARG A 43 16.42 -16.37 22.34
N ASN A 44 15.36 -16.31 23.13
CA ASN A 44 15.45 -16.68 24.54
C ASN A 44 15.33 -18.21 24.65
N GLN A 45 16.21 -18.83 25.43
CA GLN A 45 15.98 -20.17 25.98
C GLN A 45 15.79 -20.01 27.49
N HIS A 46 15.18 -21.02 28.10
CA HIS A 46 14.48 -21.03 29.39
C HIS A 46 15.28 -20.63 30.65
N SER A 47 16.53 -20.16 30.56
CA SER A 47 17.35 -19.77 31.72
C SER A 47 17.52 -18.24 31.83
N GLN A 48 17.47 -17.72 33.07
CA GLN A 48 17.51 -16.28 33.36
C GLN A 48 18.80 -15.59 32.85
N GLY A 49 19.93 -16.31 32.80
CA GLY A 49 21.21 -15.80 32.29
C GLY A 49 21.25 -15.64 30.77
N TRP A 50 20.43 -16.40 30.02
CA TRP A 50 20.42 -16.36 28.55
C TRP A 50 19.78 -15.10 27.98
N LYS A 51 18.99 -14.36 28.80
CA LYS A 51 18.37 -13.08 28.43
C LYS A 51 19.39 -12.03 27.97
N TYR A 52 20.58 -12.01 28.57
CA TYR A 52 21.64 -11.01 28.30
C TYR A 52 22.62 -11.44 27.21
N LYS A 53 22.66 -12.74 26.86
CA LYS A 53 23.55 -13.30 25.83
C LYS A 53 22.81 -13.72 24.56
N ALA A 54 21.50 -13.49 24.49
CA ALA A 54 20.66 -13.95 23.40
C ALA A 54 21.09 -13.34 22.06
N PRO A 55 21.27 -14.16 21.00
CA PRO A 55 21.63 -13.65 19.68
C PRO A 55 20.46 -12.87 19.06
N HIS A 56 20.76 -11.66 18.58
CA HIS A 56 19.80 -10.76 17.93
C HIS A 56 19.92 -10.83 16.41
N LYS A 57 18.91 -11.39 15.72
CA LYS A 57 18.83 -11.37 14.25
C LYS A 57 17.79 -10.35 13.78
N ASN A 58 18.09 -9.59 12.74
CA ASN A 58 17.10 -8.70 12.12
C ASN A 58 16.02 -9.53 11.42
N ARG A 59 14.75 -9.15 11.60
CA ARG A 59 13.61 -9.67 10.84
C ARG A 59 12.72 -8.53 10.38
N ILE A 60 12.01 -8.75 9.28
CA ILE A 60 11.00 -7.82 8.78
C ILE A 60 9.63 -8.31 9.25
N GLN A 61 8.86 -7.44 9.90
CA GLN A 61 7.48 -7.73 10.25
C GLN A 61 6.55 -7.11 9.23
N HIS A 62 5.74 -7.97 8.61
CA HIS A 62 4.72 -7.53 7.68
C HIS A 62 3.41 -7.23 8.38
N ALA A 63 2.80 -6.10 8.04
CA ALA A 63 1.41 -5.85 8.40
C ALA A 63 0.52 -6.77 7.56
N ASN A 64 -0.52 -7.33 8.17
CA ASN A 64 -1.55 -8.08 7.46
C ASN A 64 -2.44 -7.11 6.65
N LEU A 65 -1.98 -6.78 5.44
CA LEU A 65 -2.65 -5.89 4.50
C LEU A 65 -3.55 -6.70 3.57
N GLN A 66 -4.82 -6.33 3.51
CA GLN A 66 -5.83 -6.92 2.65
C GLN A 66 -6.29 -5.90 1.62
N THR A 67 -6.65 -6.38 0.42
CA THR A 67 -7.21 -5.53 -0.63
C THR A 67 -8.72 -5.63 -0.60
N VAL A 68 -9.39 -4.57 -0.17
CA VAL A 68 -10.85 -4.54 -0.01
C VAL A 68 -11.48 -3.70 -1.12
N ARG A 69 -12.63 -4.18 -1.62
CA ARG A 69 -13.49 -3.45 -2.55
C ARG A 69 -14.66 -2.86 -1.78
N LEU A 70 -14.65 -1.55 -1.55
CA LEU A 70 -15.78 -0.84 -0.95
C LEU A 70 -16.73 -0.39 -2.05
N LYS A 71 -17.99 -0.81 -1.94
CA LYS A 71 -19.09 -0.28 -2.76
C LYS A 71 -19.72 0.87 -1.99
N THR A 72 -19.66 2.06 -2.57
CA THR A 72 -20.32 3.26 -2.03
C THR A 72 -21.23 3.85 -3.09
N PRO A 73 -22.20 4.71 -2.73
CA PRO A 73 -23.09 5.36 -3.71
C PRO A 73 -22.33 6.12 -4.81
N THR A 74 -21.16 6.66 -4.47
CA THR A 74 -20.29 7.41 -5.40
C THR A 74 -19.50 6.50 -6.35
N GLY A 75 -19.36 5.21 -6.03
CA GLY A 75 -18.62 4.25 -6.85
C GLY A 75 -17.97 3.12 -6.05
N THR A 76 -17.19 2.30 -6.78
CA THR A 76 -16.44 1.18 -6.18
C THR A 76 -14.97 1.56 -6.00
N TYR A 77 -14.47 1.53 -4.77
CA TYR A 77 -13.09 1.86 -4.44
C TYR A 77 -12.30 0.63 -4.03
N ARG A 78 -11.06 0.50 -4.54
CA ARG A 78 -10.11 -0.55 -4.14
C ARG A 78 -9.12 0.03 -3.14
N LEU A 79 -9.16 -0.43 -1.90
CA LEU A 79 -8.32 0.07 -0.82
C LEU A 79 -7.43 -1.05 -0.25
N LYS A 80 -6.19 -0.72 0.11
CA LYS A 80 -5.28 -1.58 0.89
C LYS A 80 -5.40 -1.23 2.37
N VAL A 81 -5.94 -2.15 3.14
CA VAL A 81 -6.35 -1.93 4.53
C VAL A 81 -5.75 -3.01 5.42
N ALA A 82 -5.28 -2.62 6.60
CA ALA A 82 -4.82 -3.57 7.60
C ALA A 82 -6.02 -4.26 8.27
N THR A 83 -5.90 -5.54 8.59
CA THR A 83 -7.01 -6.29 9.23
C THR A 83 -7.50 -5.67 10.54
N SER A 84 -6.60 -5.03 11.31
CA SER A 84 -6.98 -4.32 12.54
C SER A 84 -7.89 -3.11 12.31
N VAL A 85 -7.94 -2.57 11.09
CA VAL A 85 -8.82 -1.45 10.73
C VAL A 85 -10.21 -1.95 10.33
N LEU A 86 -10.32 -3.20 9.86
CA LEU A 86 -11.62 -3.75 9.45
C LEU A 86 -12.60 -3.84 10.62
N THR A 87 -12.09 -3.99 11.84
CA THR A 87 -12.88 -4.04 13.08
C THR A 87 -13.16 -2.66 13.67
N SER A 88 -12.66 -1.56 13.09
CA SER A 88 -12.84 -0.24 13.67
C SER A 88 -14.24 0.33 13.37
N PRO A 89 -14.87 1.03 14.32
CA PRO A 89 -16.20 1.61 14.13
C PRO A 89 -16.23 2.69 13.05
N GLU A 90 -15.12 3.43 12.89
CA GLU A 90 -14.98 4.44 11.84
C GLU A 90 -14.99 3.81 10.44
N TRP A 91 -14.30 2.67 10.28
CA TRP A 91 -14.31 1.93 9.03
C TRP A 91 -15.71 1.37 8.72
N ALA A 92 -16.38 0.81 9.73
CA ALA A 92 -17.74 0.30 9.58
C ALA A 92 -18.73 1.41 9.16
N ALA A 93 -18.64 2.60 9.74
CA ALA A 93 -19.49 3.73 9.37
C ALA A 93 -19.32 4.16 7.90
N VAL A 94 -18.10 4.13 7.38
CA VAL A 94 -17.83 4.41 5.95
C VAL A 94 -18.28 3.26 5.07
N ALA A 95 -18.06 2.01 5.49
CA ALA A 95 -18.46 0.83 4.74
C ALA A 95 -20.00 0.70 4.61
N CYS A 96 -20.74 1.06 5.65
CA CYS A 96 -22.20 1.11 5.66
C CYS A 96 -22.77 2.33 4.92
N GLY A 97 -21.93 3.25 4.43
CA GLY A 97 -22.36 4.44 3.70
C GLY A 97 -22.93 5.56 4.57
N LEU A 98 -22.81 5.47 5.90
CA LEU A 98 -23.24 6.53 6.83
C LEU A 98 -22.35 7.77 6.73
N LYS A 99 -21.06 7.57 6.44
CA LYS A 99 -20.09 8.65 6.21
C LYS A 99 -19.49 8.52 4.81
N PRO A 100 -19.27 9.64 4.08
CA PRO A 100 -18.56 9.60 2.82
C PRO A 100 -17.11 9.16 3.01
N ILE A 101 -16.50 8.59 1.97
CA ILE A 101 -15.09 8.17 2.02
C ILE A 101 -14.20 9.40 2.22
N PRO A 102 -13.32 9.42 3.24
CA PRO A 102 -12.36 10.49 3.43
C PRO A 102 -11.40 10.63 2.24
N ARG A 103 -11.18 11.87 1.79
CA ARG A 103 -10.21 12.17 0.72
C ARG A 103 -8.79 11.64 1.01
N ALA A 104 -8.43 11.54 2.30
CA ALA A 104 -7.14 10.99 2.73
C ALA A 104 -6.93 9.53 2.28
N TRP A 105 -7.97 8.70 2.24
CA TRP A 105 -7.87 7.29 1.86
C TRP A 105 -7.72 7.08 0.35
N LEU A 106 -8.12 8.07 -0.45
CA LEU A 106 -8.01 8.05 -1.90
C LEU A 106 -6.57 8.33 -2.38
N LYS A 107 -5.74 8.95 -1.54
CA LYS A 107 -4.32 9.14 -1.87
C LYS A 107 -3.62 7.79 -1.83
N LYS A 108 -2.88 7.48 -2.90
CA LYS A 108 -1.99 6.30 -2.90
C LYS A 108 -0.84 6.60 -1.94
N ALA A 109 -0.52 5.62 -1.10
CA ALA A 109 0.64 5.74 -0.23
C ALA A 109 1.91 5.61 -1.08
N GLU A 110 2.73 6.66 -1.06
CA GLU A 110 4.08 6.68 -1.62
C GLU A 110 5.10 6.46 -0.50
N TYR A 111 6.31 6.01 -0.87
CA TYR A 111 7.35 5.57 0.06
C TYR A 111 8.21 6.74 0.55
#